data_AF-A0A554J793-F1
#
_entry.id   AF-A0A554J793-F1
#
_cell.length_a   1.000
_cell.length_b   1.000
_cell.length_c   1.000
_cell.angle_alpha   90.00
_cell.angle_beta   90.00
_cell.angle_gamma   90.00
#
_symmetry.space_group_name_H-M   'P 1'
#
loop_
_entity.id
_entity.type
_entity.pdbx_description
1 polymer ?
#
loop_
_entity_poly.entity_id
_entity_poly.type
_entity_poly.pdbx_seq_one_letter_code
_entity_poly.pdbx_strand_id
1 'polypeptide(L)' 'MALSDKKILEQMKKGTIVIEPFTRANLATSSYDVTLG' A
#
# COMPACT_ATOMS: atom_id res chain seq x y z
N MET A 1 6.46 -14.12 0.32
CA MET A 1 6.71 -13.30 1.53
C MET A 1 5.92 -12.01 1.35
N ALA A 2 4.92 -11.72 2.18
CA ALA A 2 4.10 -10.50 2.03
C ALA A 2 4.88 -9.26 2.49
N LEU A 3 4.65 -8.11 1.85
CA LEU A 3 5.22 -6.83 2.29
C LEU A 3 4.44 -6.32 3.49
N SER A 4 5.12 -5.97 4.58
CA SER A 4 4.50 -5.26 5.69
C SER A 4 4.10 -3.84 5.30
N ASP A 5 3.16 -3.23 6.04
CA ASP A 5 2.69 -1.85 5.86
C ASP A 5 3.84 -0.86 5.66
N LYS A 6 4.89 -0.96 6.48
CA LYS A 6 6.07 -0.10 6.41
C LYS A 6 6.82 -0.26 5.08
N LYS A 7 6.96 -1.50 4.62
CA LYS A 7 7.62 -1.80 3.35
C LYS A 7 6.78 -1.31 2.18
N ILE A 8 5.46 -1.42 2.23
CA ILE A 8 4.56 -0.86 1.21
C ILE A 8 4.80 0.66 1.12
N LEU A 9 4.80 1.35 2.26
CA LEU A 9 5.08 2.80 2.31
C LEU A 9 6.49 3.17 1.82
N GLU A 10 7.51 2.38 2.15
CA GLU A 10 8.87 2.60 1.65
C GLU A 10 8.96 2.41 0.13
N GLN A 11 8.32 1.39 -0.43
CA GLN A 11 8.29 1.15 -1.87
C GLN A 11 7.47 2.22 -2.59
N MET A 12 6.44 2.77 -1.96
CA MET A 12 5.72 3.93 -2.47
C MET A 12 6.61 5.17 -2.53
N LYS A 13 7.43 5.42 -1.49
CA LYS A 13 8.41 6.52 -1.50
C LYS A 13 9.50 6.34 -2.57
N LYS A 14 9.90 5.10 -2.84
CA LYS A 14 10.88 4.77 -3.89
C LYS A 14 10.31 4.88 -5.30
N GLY A 15 8.98 4.99 -5.45
CA GLY A 15 8.31 4.98 -6.74
C GLY A 15 8.16 3.58 -7.36
N THR A 16 8.53 2.52 -6.64
CA THR A 16 8.35 1.14 -7.10
C THR A 16 6.88 0.71 -7.04
N ILE A 17 6.11 1.28 -6.10
CA ILE A 17 4.67 1.04 -5.94
C ILE A 17 3.95 2.38 -6.07
N VAL A 18 2.97 2.46 -6.95
CA VAL A 18 2.12 3.65 -7.10
C VAL A 18 0.69 3.24 -6.76
N ILE A 19 0.08 3.91 -5.79
CA ILE A 19 -1.32 3.71 -5.39
C ILE A 19 -1.98 5.08 -5.40
N GLU A 20 -2.90 5.29 -6.33
CA GLU A 20 -3.67 6.52 -6.45
C GLU A 20 -5.14 6.18 -6.75
N PRO A 21 -6.11 6.60 -5.91
CA PRO A 21 -5.93 7.35 -4.65
C PRO A 21 -5.40 6.47 -3.50
N PHE A 22 -4.44 7.00 -2.73
CA PHE A 22 -3.96 6.34 -1.51
C PHE A 22 -4.79 6.78 -0.30
N THR A 23 -5.44 5.80 0.34
CA THR A 23 -6.23 5.98 1.56
C THR A 23 -5.59 5.16 2.68
N ARG A 24 -5.05 5.84 3.70
CA ARG A 24 -4.36 5.17 4.81
C ARG A 24 -5.25 4.19 5.58
N ALA A 25 -6.57 4.40 5.59
CA ALA A 25 -7.54 3.50 6.22
C ALA A 25 -7.59 2.11 5.57
N ASN A 26 -7.22 1.99 4.30
CA ASN A 26 -7.20 0.71 3.58
C ASN A 26 -5.86 -0.03 3.73
N LEU A 27 -4.84 0.58 4.34
CA LEU A 27 -3.54 -0.05 4.58
C LEU A 27 -3.59 -0.89 5.86
N ALA A 28 -3.59 -2.21 5.70
CA ALA A 28 -3.45 -3.18 6.77
C ALA A 28 -1.97 -3.56 7.00
N THR A 29 -1.71 -4.38 8.02
CA THR A 29 -0.35 -4.78 8.46
C THR A 29 0.51 -5.38 7.35
N SER A 30 -0.09 -6.01 6.35
CA SER A 30 0.64 -6.61 5.22
C SER A 30 -0.16 -6.64 3.91
N SER A 31 -1.14 -5.76 3.77
CA SER A 31 -2.03 -5.71 2.60
C SER A 31 -2.63 -4.31 2.45
N TYR A 32 -3.17 -4.04 1.27
CA TYR A 32 -3.90 -2.81 0.98
C TYR A 32 -5.23 -3.18 0.33
N ASP A 33 -6.34 -2.77 0.95
CA ASP A 33 -7.69 -3.09 0.50
C ASP A 33 -8.11 -2.17 -0.67
N VAL A 34 -8.78 -2.75 -1.67
CA VAL A 34 -9.23 -2.04 -2.86
C VAL A 34 -10.72 -2.23 -3.05
N THR A 35 -11.39 -1.15 -3.47
CA THR A 35 -12.81 -1.19 -3.80
C THR A 35 -13.00 -1.49 -5.28
N LEU A 36 -13.99 -2.33 -5.62
CA LEU A 36 -14.44 -2.44 -7.01
C LEU A 36 -15.06 -1.10 -7.45
N GLY A 37 -14.58 -0.59 -8.59
CA GLY A 37 -15.17 0.52 -9.32
C GLY A 37 -16.17 0.05 -10.37
#